data_AF-A0A822XV87-F1
#
_entry.id   AF-A0A822XV87-F1
#
_cell.length_a   1.000
_cell.length_b   1.000
_cell.length_c   1.000
_cell.angle_alpha   90.00
_cell.angle_beta   90.00
_cell.angle_gamma   90.00
#
_symmetry.space_group_name_H-M   'P 1'
#
loop_
_entity.id
_entity.type
_entity.pdbx_description
1 polymer ?
#
loop_
_entity_poly.entity_id
_entity_poly.type
_entity_poly.pdbx_seq_one_letter_code
_entity_poly.pdbx_strand_id
1 'polypeptide(L)'
;MAAISSLSFTALGQASERKHAVSSIRSLGSTFYGFRFRTISVSDSPGVRTRNSTSRMVIQCMSSATDVPTVSETKLSFLKAYKRPIPTVYNTVLQELIVQQHLMRYKRTYRYDAVFALGFVTVYDQLMEGYPNDEDRDAIFQAYIKALKEDPEQYRSV
;
A
#
# COMPACT_ATOMS: atom_id res chain seq x y z
N MET A 1 33.73 46.16 -12.08
CA MET A 1 32.57 45.44 -12.68
C MET A 1 32.01 44.50 -11.61
N ALA A 2 30.82 44.86 -11.12
CA ALA A 2 29.84 44.13 -10.31
C ALA A 2 30.31 43.24 -9.14
N ALA A 3 30.28 43.83 -7.94
CA ALA A 3 30.01 43.12 -6.69
C ALA A 3 28.49 42.97 -6.53
N ILE A 4 28.00 41.79 -6.15
CA ILE A 4 26.60 41.60 -5.75
C ILE A 4 26.59 41.33 -4.25
N SER A 5 25.97 42.26 -3.53
CA SER A 5 25.82 42.32 -2.09
C SER A 5 24.87 41.22 -1.59
N SER A 6 25.32 40.47 -0.60
CA SER A 6 24.47 39.67 0.28
C SER A 6 23.60 40.59 1.16
N LEU A 7 22.30 40.30 1.26
CA LEU A 7 21.46 40.83 2.34
C LEU A 7 21.29 39.77 3.41
N SER A 8 21.90 40.04 4.56
CA SER A 8 21.64 39.37 5.83
C SER A 8 20.43 40.02 6.50
N PHE A 9 19.62 39.26 7.23
CA PHE A 9 18.99 39.76 8.45
C PHE A 9 19.03 38.70 9.57
N THR A 10 19.44 39.22 10.71
CA THR A 10 19.75 38.65 12.02
C THR A 10 18.48 38.39 12.84
N ALA A 11 18.39 37.23 13.49
CA ALA A 11 18.62 37.03 14.94
C ALA A 11 17.37 37.22 15.81
N LEU A 12 17.09 36.20 16.63
CA LEU A 12 16.73 36.25 18.06
C LEU A 12 16.28 34.83 18.46
N GLY A 13 16.77 34.15 19.49
CA GLY A 13 17.81 34.38 20.46
C GLY A 13 18.01 33.09 21.26
N GLN A 14 19.26 32.89 21.72
CA GLN A 14 19.73 32.28 22.98
C GLN A 14 18.72 31.50 23.86
N ALA A 15 19.06 30.35 24.45
CA ALA A 15 20.18 30.15 25.38
C ALA A 15 20.42 28.63 25.60
N SER A 16 21.66 28.12 25.55
CA SER A 16 22.65 28.01 26.65
C SER A 16 22.28 26.89 27.65
N GLU A 17 23.06 25.87 27.98
CA GLU A 17 24.52 25.65 28.03
C GLU A 17 24.86 24.16 27.70
N ARG A 18 25.92 23.87 26.93
CA ARG A 18 27.26 23.44 27.41
C ARG A 18 27.20 22.10 28.19
N LYS A 19 27.95 21.03 27.88
CA LYS A 19 29.39 20.97 27.60
C LYS A 19 29.81 19.49 27.40
N HIS A 20 30.67 19.21 26.40
CA HIS A 20 31.70 18.14 26.26
C HIS A 20 31.42 16.69 26.75
N ALA A 21 31.91 15.59 26.20
CA ALA A 21 32.74 15.19 25.05
C ALA A 21 32.76 13.63 25.10
N VAL A 22 32.97 12.97 23.95
CA VAL A 22 33.65 11.66 23.72
C VAL A 22 33.46 10.57 24.80
N SER A 23 32.92 9.38 24.52
CA SER A 23 33.63 8.20 23.97
C SER A 23 32.61 7.06 23.86
N SER A 24 32.53 6.33 22.75
CA SER A 24 33.04 4.95 22.62
C SER A 24 32.50 3.94 23.65
N ILE A 25 31.75 2.94 23.20
CA ILE A 25 32.21 1.55 23.12
C ILE A 25 31.17 0.72 22.34
N ARG A 26 31.71 -0.21 21.58
CA ARG A 26 31.07 -1.13 20.66
C ARG A 26 30.25 -2.20 21.39
N SER A 27 29.33 -2.78 20.61
CA SER A 27 29.25 -4.24 20.37
C SER A 27 28.37 -5.14 21.26
N LEU A 28 27.55 -5.90 20.52
CA LEU A 28 27.00 -7.25 20.73
C LEU A 28 25.85 -7.45 21.73
N GLY A 29 24.68 -7.82 21.18
CA GLY A 29 24.26 -9.22 21.20
C GLY A 29 23.24 -9.65 22.27
N SER A 30 22.14 -10.21 21.75
CA SER A 30 21.36 -11.32 22.31
C SER A 30 20.29 -11.02 23.38
N THR A 31 19.03 -11.15 22.92
CA THR A 31 17.99 -12.06 23.40
C THR A 31 17.58 -12.08 24.88
N PHE A 32 16.26 -11.96 25.06
CA PHE A 32 15.42 -12.56 26.11
C PHE A 32 15.14 -11.75 27.41
N TYR A 33 13.83 -11.47 27.57
CA TYR A 33 13.02 -11.41 28.79
C TYR A 33 13.10 -10.20 29.72
N GLY A 34 11.94 -9.51 29.79
CA GLY A 34 11.32 -9.10 31.06
C GLY A 34 11.81 -7.80 31.68
N PHE A 35 11.21 -6.66 31.30
CA PHE A 35 11.28 -5.45 32.10
C PHE A 35 10.01 -5.25 32.94
N ARG A 36 10.15 -5.71 34.19
CA ARG A 36 9.48 -5.34 35.44
C ARG A 36 8.88 -3.92 35.45
N PHE A 37 7.56 -3.83 35.67
CA PHE A 37 6.96 -2.65 36.29
C PHE A 37 6.57 -2.95 37.74
N ARG A 38 7.24 -2.20 38.62
CA ARG A 38 7.04 -1.88 40.03
C ARG A 38 5.75 -2.40 40.70
N THR A 39 5.91 -3.37 41.60
CA THR A 39 4.91 -3.75 42.61
C THR A 39 4.90 -2.72 43.73
N ILE A 40 3.76 -2.07 43.97
CA ILE A 40 3.37 -1.57 45.29
C ILE A 40 1.95 -2.07 45.54
N SER A 41 1.84 -3.07 46.41
CA SER A 41 0.60 -3.52 47.04
C SER A 41 0.36 -2.64 48.27
N VAL A 42 -0.87 -2.18 48.51
CA VAL A 42 -1.66 -2.45 49.74
C VAL A 42 -3.13 -2.05 49.49
N SER A 43 -4.05 -2.96 49.79
CA SER A 43 -5.33 -2.77 50.50
C SER A 43 -6.52 -3.43 49.81
N ASP A 44 -7.18 -4.25 50.61
CA ASP A 44 -8.21 -5.25 50.36
C ASP A 44 -9.60 -4.63 50.10
N SER A 45 -10.36 -5.18 49.14
CA SER A 45 -11.81 -4.96 48.94
C SER A 45 -12.40 -5.96 47.93
N PRO A 46 -13.66 -6.41 48.12
CA PRO A 46 -14.20 -7.61 47.49
C PRO A 46 -14.45 -7.44 45.98
N GLY A 47 -14.07 -8.48 45.22
CA GLY A 47 -14.07 -8.48 43.77
C GLY A 47 -15.45 -8.42 43.13
N VAL A 48 -15.75 -7.28 42.51
CA VAL A 48 -16.65 -7.20 41.36
C VAL A 48 -15.80 -7.36 40.10
N ARG A 49 -15.90 -8.53 39.47
CA ARG A 49 -15.25 -8.83 38.19
C ARG A 49 -16.09 -8.23 37.07
N THR A 50 -15.98 -6.92 36.82
CA THR A 50 -16.49 -6.34 35.58
C THR A 50 -15.60 -6.82 34.44
N ARG A 51 -16.19 -7.62 33.53
CA ARG A 51 -15.60 -7.98 32.25
C ARG A 51 -15.22 -6.70 31.54
N ASN A 52 -13.92 -6.47 31.30
CA ASN A 52 -13.48 -5.55 30.27
C ASN A 52 -13.91 -6.14 28.91
N SER A 53 -15.16 -5.90 28.53
CA SER A 53 -15.60 -6.07 27.15
C SER A 53 -15.02 -4.87 26.40
N THR A 54 -13.78 -5.00 25.96
CA THR A 54 -13.19 -4.11 24.96
C THR A 54 -13.91 -4.38 23.65
N SER A 55 -15.16 -3.93 23.57
CA SER A 55 -15.89 -3.85 22.32
C SER A 55 -15.11 -2.88 21.45
N ARG A 56 -14.28 -3.43 20.56
CA ARG A 56 -13.67 -2.65 19.49
C ARG A 56 -14.83 -2.24 18.60
N MET A 57 -15.40 -1.06 18.86
CA MET A 57 -16.40 -0.46 18.01
C MET A 57 -15.74 -0.17 16.66
N VAL A 58 -15.97 -1.06 15.69
CA VAL A 58 -15.53 -0.84 14.31
C VAL A 58 -16.59 0.02 13.66
N ILE A 59 -16.28 1.30 13.44
CA ILE A 59 -17.16 2.18 12.65
C ILE A 59 -17.04 1.74 11.20
N GLN A 60 -18.05 1.01 10.70
CA GLN A 60 -18.14 0.61 9.30
C GLN A 60 -19.09 1.59 8.58
N CYS A 61 -18.52 2.57 7.90
CA CYS A 61 -19.28 3.44 7.00
C CYS A 61 -19.69 2.62 5.77
N MET A 62 -20.97 2.29 5.62
CA MET A 62 -21.50 1.62 4.43
C MET A 62 -22.02 2.67 3.45
N SER A 63 -21.47 2.71 2.24
CA SER A 63 -22.09 3.43 1.12
C SER A 63 -23.21 2.57 0.55
N SER A 64 -24.38 3.17 0.28
CA SER A 64 -25.48 2.51 -0.42
C SER A 64 -25.02 2.02 -1.80
N ALA A 65 -25.43 0.80 -2.15
CA ALA A 65 -24.98 0.06 -3.33
C ALA A 65 -25.23 0.85 -4.63
N THR A 66 -24.16 1.37 -5.23
CA THR A 66 -24.13 1.73 -6.65
C THR A 66 -23.82 0.47 -7.46
N ASP A 67 -24.47 0.28 -8.61
CA ASP A 67 -24.21 -0.86 -9.53
C ASP A 67 -22.75 -0.87 -10.06
N VAL A 68 -22.06 0.27 -9.96
CA VAL A 68 -20.66 0.43 -10.34
C VAL A 68 -19.75 -0.05 -9.21
N PRO A 69 -18.83 -1.02 -9.47
CA PRO A 69 -17.89 -1.48 -8.47
C PRO A 69 -16.89 -0.38 -8.11
N THR A 70 -16.33 -0.45 -6.91
CA THR A 70 -15.26 0.44 -6.47
C THR A 70 -13.88 -0.05 -6.95
N VAL A 71 -12.89 0.85 -6.93
CA VAL A 71 -11.48 0.51 -7.18
C VAL A 71 -11.01 -0.58 -6.19
N SER A 72 -11.39 -0.46 -4.92
CA SER A 72 -11.06 -1.44 -3.88
C SER A 72 -11.65 -2.82 -4.18
N GLU A 73 -12.88 -2.89 -4.66
CA GLU A 73 -13.51 -4.16 -5.05
C GLU A 73 -12.81 -4.79 -6.25
N THR A 74 -12.39 -3.98 -7.23
CA THR A 74 -11.66 -4.46 -8.41
C THR A 74 -10.30 -5.04 -8.01
N LYS A 75 -9.55 -4.32 -7.16
CA LYS A 75 -8.27 -4.81 -6.61
C LYS A 75 -8.45 -6.10 -5.82
N LEU A 76 -9.49 -6.17 -5.01
CA LEU A 76 -9.82 -7.36 -4.23
C LEU A 76 -10.23 -8.52 -5.15
N SER A 77 -10.94 -8.26 -6.25
CA SER A 77 -11.27 -9.26 -7.28
C SER A 77 -10.00 -9.83 -7.92
N PHE A 78 -9.03 -8.99 -8.26
CA PHE A 78 -7.73 -9.43 -8.78
C PHE A 78 -6.99 -10.34 -7.79
N LEU A 79 -6.90 -9.95 -6.51
CA LEU A 79 -6.25 -10.76 -5.47
C LEU A 79 -7.00 -12.07 -5.17
N LYS A 80 -8.32 -12.11 -5.40
CA LYS A 80 -9.11 -13.34 -5.31
C LYS A 80 -8.86 -14.27 -6.50
N ALA A 81 -8.73 -13.70 -7.70
CA ALA A 81 -8.49 -14.44 -8.93
C ALA A 81 -7.07 -15.02 -8.98
N TYR A 82 -6.06 -14.27 -8.55
CA TYR A 82 -4.67 -14.70 -8.50
C TYR A 82 -4.15 -14.77 -7.05
N LYS A 83 -4.02 -15.99 -6.52
CA LYS A 83 -3.66 -16.24 -5.10
C LYS A 83 -2.17 -16.42 -4.84
N ARG A 84 -1.35 -16.54 -5.89
CA ARG A 84 0.11 -16.72 -5.76
C ARG A 84 0.76 -15.37 -5.44
N PRO A 85 1.86 -15.34 -4.67
CA PRO A 85 2.58 -14.09 -4.41
C PRO A 85 3.21 -13.55 -5.70
N ILE A 86 3.00 -12.27 -5.99
CA ILE A 86 3.63 -11.56 -7.11
C ILE A 86 4.85 -10.81 -6.56
N PRO A 87 6.03 -10.89 -7.20
CA PRO A 87 7.18 -10.07 -6.81
C PRO A 87 6.82 -8.58 -6.79
N THR A 88 7.29 -7.87 -5.77
CA THR A 88 6.88 -6.48 -5.48
C THR A 88 7.09 -5.54 -6.67
N VAL A 89 8.16 -5.74 -7.45
CA VAL A 89 8.49 -4.93 -8.63
C VAL A 89 7.35 -4.90 -9.66
N TYR A 90 6.68 -6.03 -9.88
CA TYR A 90 5.54 -6.12 -10.81
C TYR A 90 4.23 -5.74 -10.14
N ASN A 91 4.04 -6.12 -8.87
CA ASN A 91 2.78 -5.90 -8.15
C ASN A 91 2.46 -4.41 -7.98
N THR A 92 3.44 -3.55 -7.71
CA THR A 92 3.20 -2.10 -7.60
C THR A 92 2.62 -1.54 -8.89
N VAL A 93 3.25 -1.84 -10.02
CA VAL A 93 2.84 -1.34 -11.34
C VAL A 93 1.50 -1.93 -11.77
N LEU A 94 1.28 -3.23 -11.57
CA LEU A 94 -0.01 -3.89 -11.82
C LEU A 94 -1.16 -3.23 -11.05
N GLN A 95 -0.97 -2.95 -9.77
CA GLN A 95 -2.01 -2.35 -8.95
C GLN A 95 -2.33 -0.92 -9.39
N GLU A 96 -1.35 -0.17 -9.86
CA GLU A 96 -1.56 1.14 -10.47
C GLU A 96 -2.31 1.04 -11.81
N LEU A 97 -1.90 0.09 -12.67
CA LEU A 97 -2.62 -0.22 -13.92
C LEU A 97 -4.08 -0.58 -13.66
N ILE A 98 -4.38 -1.41 -12.65
CA ILE A 98 -5.77 -1.76 -12.29
C ILE A 98 -6.57 -0.50 -11.95
N VAL A 99 -6.00 0.42 -11.17
CA VAL A 99 -6.68 1.67 -10.80
C VAL A 99 -6.98 2.50 -12.04
N GLN A 100 -5.98 2.68 -12.91
CA GLN A 100 -6.11 3.50 -14.10
C GLN A 100 -7.14 2.92 -15.07
N GLN A 101 -7.09 1.61 -15.35
CA GLN A 101 -8.06 0.97 -16.22
C GLN A 101 -9.45 0.91 -15.60
N HIS A 102 -9.58 0.74 -14.29
CA HIS A 102 -10.87 0.85 -13.60
C HIS A 102 -11.51 2.23 -13.84
N LEU A 103 -10.74 3.30 -13.64
CA LEU A 103 -11.23 4.67 -13.89
C LEU A 103 -11.58 4.89 -15.35
N MET A 104 -10.88 4.26 -16.29
CA MET A 104 -11.23 4.33 -17.71
C MET A 104 -12.49 3.53 -18.04
N ARG A 105 -12.60 2.30 -17.54
CA ARG A 105 -13.70 1.36 -17.80
C ARG A 105 -15.05 1.85 -17.30
N TYR A 106 -15.08 2.43 -16.09
CA TYR A 106 -16.32 2.87 -15.46
C TYR A 106 -16.65 4.35 -15.73
N LYS A 107 -15.92 5.01 -16.64
CA LYS A 107 -16.34 6.32 -17.16
C LYS A 107 -17.61 6.17 -18.00
N ARG A 108 -18.50 7.17 -17.88
CA ARG A 108 -19.82 7.17 -18.54
C ARG A 108 -19.76 7.02 -20.06
N THR A 109 -18.67 7.46 -20.69
CA THR A 109 -18.47 7.44 -22.15
C THR A 109 -17.60 6.26 -22.61
N TYR A 110 -17.25 5.33 -21.73
CA TYR A 110 -16.39 4.20 -22.09
C TYR A 110 -17.07 3.31 -23.13
N ARG A 111 -16.31 2.98 -24.17
CA ARG A 111 -16.61 1.91 -25.13
C ARG A 111 -15.33 1.14 -25.35
N TYR A 112 -15.46 -0.16 -25.60
CA TYR A 112 -14.32 -0.97 -25.99
C TYR A 112 -13.68 -0.41 -27.27
N ASP A 113 -12.35 -0.34 -27.27
CA ASP A 113 -11.53 0.14 -28.37
C ASP A 113 -10.42 -0.88 -28.63
N ALA A 114 -10.37 -1.44 -29.83
CA ALA A 114 -9.38 -2.43 -30.22
C ALA A 114 -7.95 -1.86 -30.20
N VAL A 115 -7.77 -0.57 -30.51
CA VAL A 115 -6.45 0.09 -30.45
C VAL A 115 -5.98 0.19 -29.00
N PHE A 116 -6.90 0.50 -28.07
CA PHE A 116 -6.60 0.46 -26.65
C PHE A 116 -6.25 -0.95 -26.18
N ALA A 117 -7.00 -1.97 -26.58
CA ALA A 117 -6.74 -3.36 -26.20
C ALA A 117 -5.34 -3.83 -26.67
N LEU A 118 -4.98 -3.54 -27.92
CA LEU A 118 -3.65 -3.81 -28.46
C LEU A 118 -2.54 -3.05 -27.71
N GLY A 119 -2.76 -1.76 -27.45
CA GLY A 119 -1.84 -0.93 -26.66
C GLY A 119 -1.67 -1.45 -25.23
N PHE A 120 -2.75 -1.91 -24.60
CA PHE A 120 -2.71 -2.50 -23.27
C PHE A 120 -1.91 -3.80 -23.26
N VAL A 121 -2.17 -4.71 -24.21
CA VAL A 121 -1.48 -6.00 -24.31
C VAL A 121 0.02 -5.81 -24.52
N THR A 122 0.42 -4.92 -25.42
CA THR A 122 1.84 -4.64 -25.68
C THR A 122 2.55 -4.07 -24.46
N VAL A 123 1.94 -3.11 -23.74
CA VAL A 123 2.48 -2.57 -22.49
C VAL A 123 2.55 -3.63 -21.40
N TYR A 124 1.53 -4.49 -21.29
CA TYR A 124 1.50 -5.59 -20.34
C TYR A 124 2.64 -6.59 -20.60
N ASP A 125 2.85 -6.96 -21.86
CA ASP A 125 3.87 -7.94 -22.24
C ASP A 125 5.28 -7.43 -21.94
N GLN A 126 5.54 -6.14 -22.22
CA GLN A 126 6.78 -5.45 -21.85
C GLN A 126 6.94 -5.32 -20.33
N LEU A 127 5.87 -4.96 -19.62
CA LEU A 127 5.90 -4.86 -18.16
C LEU A 127 6.24 -6.21 -17.51
N MET A 128 5.74 -7.30 -18.10
CA MET A 128 5.97 -8.66 -17.61
C MET A 128 7.22 -9.32 -18.20
N GLU A 129 8.05 -8.58 -18.93
CA GLU A 129 9.30 -9.11 -19.46
C GLU A 129 10.23 -9.55 -18.31
N GLY A 130 10.81 -10.75 -18.44
CA GLY A 130 11.68 -11.34 -17.41
C GLY A 130 10.96 -11.87 -16.17
N TYR A 131 9.62 -11.94 -16.16
CA TYR A 131 8.90 -12.60 -15.07
C TYR A 131 9.30 -14.09 -15.01
N PRO A 132 9.53 -14.70 -13.83
CA PRO A 132 10.18 -16.02 -13.73
C PRO A 132 9.45 -17.20 -14.38
N ASN A 133 8.14 -17.10 -14.60
CA ASN A 133 7.31 -18.18 -15.13
C ASN A 133 6.28 -17.61 -16.11
N ASP A 134 6.27 -18.11 -17.35
CA ASP A 134 5.35 -17.64 -18.39
C ASP A 134 3.89 -18.03 -18.12
N GLU A 135 3.65 -19.19 -17.51
CA GLU A 135 2.28 -19.60 -17.15
C GLU A 135 1.65 -18.65 -16.12
N ASP A 136 2.47 -18.14 -15.20
CA ASP A 136 2.02 -17.16 -14.21
C ASP A 136 1.75 -15.80 -14.86
N ARG A 137 2.52 -15.41 -15.88
CA ARG A 137 2.27 -14.16 -16.63
C ARG A 137 0.90 -14.20 -17.29
N ASP A 138 0.55 -15.31 -17.92
CA ASP A 138 -0.76 -15.49 -18.55
C ASP A 138 -1.88 -15.59 -17.52
N ALA A 139 -1.64 -16.28 -16.40
CA ALA A 139 -2.60 -16.36 -15.31
C ALA A 139 -2.88 -14.99 -14.69
N ILE A 140 -1.85 -14.16 -14.50
CA ILE A 140 -1.97 -12.78 -14.00
C ILE A 140 -2.75 -11.94 -15.01
N PHE A 141 -2.47 -12.07 -16.31
CA PHE A 141 -3.18 -11.34 -17.37
C PHE A 141 -4.67 -11.66 -17.34
N GLN A 142 -5.02 -12.94 -17.31
CA GLN A 142 -6.40 -13.38 -17.23
C GLN A 142 -7.07 -12.89 -15.95
N ALA A 143 -6.40 -12.98 -14.80
CA ALA A 143 -6.92 -12.49 -13.53
C ALA A 143 -7.16 -10.97 -13.54
N TYR A 144 -6.25 -10.22 -14.16
CA TYR A 144 -6.34 -8.77 -14.33
C TYR A 144 -7.57 -8.37 -15.15
N ILE A 145 -7.73 -8.93 -16.35
CA ILE A 145 -8.82 -8.58 -17.26
C ILE A 145 -10.18 -9.04 -16.67
N LYS A 146 -10.23 -10.23 -16.09
CA LYS A 146 -11.44 -10.74 -15.41
C LYS A 146 -11.82 -9.90 -14.19
N ALA A 147 -10.85 -9.35 -13.46
CA ALA A 147 -11.14 -8.47 -12.32
C ALA A 147 -11.87 -7.19 -12.74
N LEU A 148 -11.66 -6.72 -13.97
CA LEU A 148 -12.32 -5.57 -14.57
C LEU A 148 -13.66 -5.91 -15.26
N LYS A 149 -14.10 -7.17 -15.19
CA LYS A 149 -15.28 -7.70 -15.89
C LYS A 149 -15.17 -7.55 -17.42
N GLU A 150 -13.97 -7.78 -17.94
CA GLU A 150 -13.68 -7.83 -19.37
C GLU A 150 -13.27 -9.24 -19.78
N ASP A 151 -13.19 -9.47 -21.10
CA ASP A 151 -12.81 -10.76 -21.65
C ASP A 151 -11.32 -10.76 -22.08
N PRO A 152 -10.46 -11.60 -21.47
CA PRO A 152 -9.04 -11.68 -21.84
C PRO A 152 -8.83 -12.19 -23.26
N GLU A 153 -9.73 -13.02 -23.80
CA GLU A 153 -9.60 -13.52 -25.17
C GLU A 153 -9.82 -12.39 -26.18
N GLN A 154 -10.82 -11.53 -25.94
CA GLN A 154 -11.06 -10.33 -26.74
C GLN A 154 -9.86 -9.36 -26.77
N TYR A 155 -9.03 -9.32 -25.71
CA TYR A 155 -7.84 -8.49 -25.69
C TYR A 155 -6.67 -9.09 -26.48
N ARG A 156 -6.61 -10.42 -26.62
CA ARG A 156 -5.56 -11.14 -27.34
C ARG A 156 -5.94 -11.50 -28.78
N SER A 157 -7.20 -11.33 -29.17
CA SER A 157 -7.70 -11.58 -30.52
C SER A 157 -7.45 -10.45 -31.52
N VAL A 158 -6.75 -9.39 -31.10
CA VAL A 158 -6.52 -8.15 -31.87
C VAL A 158 -5.27 -8.26 -32.74
#